data_AF-A0AAW9N5M1-F1
#
_entry.id   AF-A0AAW9N5M1-F1
#
_cell.length_a   1.000
_cell.length_b   1.000
_cell.length_c   1.000
_cell.angle_alpha   90.00
_cell.angle_beta   90.00
_cell.angle_gamma   90.00
#
_symmetry.space_group_name_H-M   'P 1'
#
loop_
_entity.id
_entity.type
_entity.pdbx_description
1 polymer ?
#
loop_
_entity_poly.entity_id
_entity_poly.type
_entity_poly.pdbx_seq_one_letter_code
_entity_poly.pdbx_strand_id
1 'polypeptide(L)'
;MGCQCRSNDELQQLVDEAKKYTSNGTVADYIPALEKANPGDLSVAIYYPDGKGYCAGDVRGKMTLQSISKVLTLALVLMEKGEDHVFSYVGKEPTGDPFNSIAKLETNKPSKPLNPMINAGALTVTHMIEGASVTERFQRVLHFIRELTQNPNIGFNEDVARSEYNTADLNRSLSYFLKQHHVINEDVEELIELYSKQCAIEMDSQDLARIGCVLAMNGKDLLTGKQIIPGDIARICKTFMVTCGMYNASGEFAINVGIPAKSGVSGGIMGAVPGKCGIGIYGAALDEKGNSVAGIKILEMMAKKYSLSMFNL
;
A
#
# COMPACT_ATOMS: atom_id res chain seq x y z
N MET A 1 -0.87 -15.79 -25.58
CA MET A 1 -0.86 -16.13 -24.14
C MET A 1 0.50 -15.76 -23.58
N GLY A 2 0.59 -14.73 -22.74
CA GLY A 2 1.85 -14.36 -22.09
C GLY A 2 2.38 -15.52 -21.22
N CYS A 3 3.69 -15.69 -21.15
CA CYS A 3 4.28 -16.70 -20.29
C CYS A 3 3.99 -16.30 -18.83
N GLN A 4 3.47 -17.21 -18.00
CA GLN A 4 3.39 -17.00 -16.56
C GLN A 4 4.72 -17.41 -15.91
N CYS A 5 5.11 -16.78 -14.80
CA CYS A 5 6.24 -17.22 -13.99
C CYS A 5 6.02 -18.65 -13.46
N ARG A 6 7.02 -19.53 -13.58
CA ARG A 6 6.90 -20.98 -13.27
C ARG A 6 7.83 -21.51 -12.19
N SER A 7 8.80 -20.73 -11.74
CA SER A 7 9.76 -21.16 -10.72
C SER A 7 10.32 -20.00 -9.91
N ASN A 8 10.89 -20.32 -8.74
CA ASN A 8 11.67 -19.35 -7.95
C ASN A 8 12.91 -18.88 -8.73
N ASP A 9 13.56 -19.75 -9.50
CA ASP A 9 14.74 -19.42 -10.29
C ASP A 9 14.46 -18.33 -11.35
N GLU A 10 13.27 -18.35 -11.96
CA GLU A 10 12.85 -17.31 -12.89
C GLU A 10 12.72 -15.94 -12.21
N LEU A 11 12.28 -15.90 -10.94
CA LEU A 11 12.24 -14.67 -10.15
C LEU A 11 13.64 -14.29 -9.64
N GLN A 12 14.48 -15.27 -9.28
CA GLN A 12 15.84 -15.02 -8.81
C GLN A 12 16.66 -14.29 -9.89
N GLN A 13 16.54 -14.68 -11.16
CA GLN A 13 17.15 -13.96 -12.27
C GLN A 13 16.72 -12.48 -12.35
N LEU A 14 15.44 -12.19 -12.06
CA LEU A 14 14.93 -10.82 -12.03
C LEU A 14 15.48 -10.05 -10.82
N VAL A 15 15.57 -10.70 -9.66
CA VAL A 15 16.18 -10.12 -8.45
C VAL A 15 17.64 -9.79 -8.70
N ASP A 16 18.43 -10.71 -9.25
CA ASP A 16 19.86 -10.52 -9.50
C ASP A 16 20.11 -9.36 -10.49
N GLU A 17 19.27 -9.24 -11.51
CA GLU A 17 19.34 -8.11 -12.45
C GLU A 17 18.94 -6.78 -11.79
N ALA A 18 17.84 -6.77 -11.02
CA ALA A 18 17.35 -5.58 -10.35
C ALA A 18 18.23 -5.13 -9.18
N LYS A 19 18.93 -6.04 -8.50
CA LYS A 19 19.86 -5.73 -7.40
C LYS A 19 20.97 -4.77 -7.84
N LYS A 20 21.33 -4.73 -9.12
CA LYS A 20 22.30 -3.78 -9.69
C LYS A 20 21.86 -2.31 -9.58
N TYR A 21 20.59 -2.06 -9.36
CA TYR A 21 20.01 -0.72 -9.30
C TYR A 21 19.82 -0.22 -7.86
N THR A 22 20.07 -1.04 -6.83
CA THR A 22 19.90 -0.61 -5.42
C THR A 22 20.86 0.51 -5.05
N SER A 23 22.04 0.59 -5.67
CA SER A 23 23.01 1.68 -5.48
C SER A 23 22.51 3.06 -5.95
N ASN A 24 21.42 3.11 -6.70
CA ASN A 24 20.83 4.36 -7.20
C ASN A 24 19.77 4.93 -6.25
N GLY A 25 19.57 4.33 -5.08
CA GLY A 25 18.61 4.79 -4.09
C GLY A 25 19.20 4.78 -2.69
N THR A 26 18.42 5.30 -1.74
CA THR A 26 18.77 5.37 -0.31
C THR A 26 17.63 4.83 0.54
N VAL A 27 17.94 4.34 1.74
CA VAL A 27 16.89 3.97 2.70
C VAL A 27 16.16 5.22 3.20
N ALA A 28 14.92 5.06 3.64
CA ALA A 28 14.18 6.16 4.27
C ALA A 28 14.82 6.53 5.61
N ASP A 29 15.03 7.83 5.83
CA ASP A 29 15.75 8.39 6.97
C ASP A 29 14.94 9.41 7.78
N TYR A 30 13.70 9.71 7.40
CA TYR A 30 12.86 10.65 8.13
C TYR A 30 12.46 10.15 9.54
N ILE A 31 12.58 8.84 9.80
CA ILE A 31 12.51 8.26 11.15
C ILE A 31 13.67 7.29 11.43
N PRO A 32 14.23 7.30 12.66
CA PRO A 32 15.37 6.44 13.02
C PRO A 32 15.13 4.94 12.89
N ALA A 33 13.87 4.49 12.92
CA ALA A 33 13.54 3.08 12.82
C ALA A 33 13.72 2.53 11.39
N LEU A 34 13.53 3.36 10.35
CA LEU A 34 13.67 2.95 8.95
C LEU A 34 15.12 3.00 8.45
N GLU A 35 15.95 3.87 9.04
CA GLU A 35 17.39 3.97 8.73
C GLU A 35 18.16 2.66 8.94
N LYS A 36 17.63 1.77 9.78
CA LYS A 36 18.25 0.49 10.12
C LYS A 36 18.13 -0.57 9.02
N ALA A 37 17.34 -0.32 7.97
CA ALA A 37 17.17 -1.24 6.87
C ALA A 37 18.48 -1.39 6.08
N ASN A 38 18.73 -2.59 5.55
CA ASN A 38 19.86 -2.81 4.66
C ASN A 38 19.49 -2.37 3.23
N PRO A 39 20.17 -1.38 2.63
CA PRO A 39 19.85 -0.89 1.28
C PRO A 39 19.96 -1.97 0.20
N GLY A 40 20.72 -3.05 0.45
CA GLY A 40 20.87 -4.18 -0.47
C GLY A 40 19.75 -5.22 -0.42
N ASP A 41 18.83 -5.13 0.56
CA ASP A 41 17.72 -6.07 0.67
C ASP A 41 16.79 -5.93 -0.53
N LEU A 42 16.50 -7.05 -1.19
CA LEU A 42 15.53 -7.12 -2.28
C LEU A 42 14.89 -8.50 -2.32
N SER A 43 13.56 -8.54 -2.25
CA SER A 43 12.77 -9.75 -2.48
C SER A 43 11.54 -9.47 -3.32
N VAL A 44 11.09 -10.51 -4.02
CA VAL A 44 9.85 -10.52 -4.79
C VAL A 44 9.11 -11.81 -4.55
N ALA A 45 7.79 -11.73 -4.48
CA ALA A 45 6.90 -12.86 -4.55
C ALA A 45 5.77 -12.60 -5.56
N ILE A 46 5.33 -13.66 -6.21
CA ILE A 46 4.13 -13.69 -7.05
C ILE A 46 3.20 -14.78 -6.52
N TYR A 47 1.91 -14.47 -6.43
CA TYR A 47 0.89 -15.39 -5.94
C TYR A 47 -0.25 -15.51 -6.96
N TYR A 48 -0.59 -16.74 -7.32
CA TYR A 48 -1.62 -17.05 -8.31
C TYR A 48 -2.94 -17.51 -7.67
N PRO A 49 -4.07 -17.37 -8.37
CA PRO A 49 -5.38 -17.73 -7.85
C PRO A 49 -5.58 -19.23 -7.64
N ASP A 50 -4.75 -20.07 -8.27
CA ASP A 50 -4.73 -21.53 -8.05
C ASP A 50 -3.94 -21.94 -6.78
N GLY A 51 -3.47 -20.95 -6.01
CA GLY A 51 -2.74 -21.14 -4.76
C GLY A 51 -1.23 -21.31 -4.94
N LYS A 52 -0.72 -21.38 -6.17
CA LYS A 52 0.73 -21.44 -6.42
C LYS A 52 1.36 -20.08 -6.16
N GLY A 53 2.51 -20.10 -5.50
CA GLY A 53 3.33 -18.92 -5.29
C GLY A 53 4.80 -19.22 -5.57
N TYR A 54 5.51 -18.20 -6.03
CA TYR A 54 6.96 -18.23 -6.20
C TYR A 54 7.56 -17.00 -5.54
N CYS A 55 8.75 -17.15 -4.96
CA CYS A 55 9.46 -16.04 -4.36
C CYS A 55 10.98 -16.18 -4.56
N ALA A 56 11.69 -15.05 -4.50
CA ALA A 56 13.14 -15.01 -4.65
C ALA A 56 13.75 -13.79 -3.94
N GLY A 57 15.07 -13.84 -3.72
CA GLY A 57 15.82 -12.82 -2.98
C GLY A 57 15.69 -12.97 -1.46
N ASP A 58 15.68 -11.84 -0.76
CA ASP A 58 15.71 -11.76 0.70
C ASP A 58 14.32 -11.99 1.32
N VAL A 59 13.69 -13.14 1.02
CA VAL A 59 12.26 -13.43 1.26
C VAL A 59 11.84 -13.49 2.73
N ARG A 60 12.80 -13.54 3.66
CA ARG A 60 12.55 -13.45 5.11
C ARG A 60 12.56 -12.01 5.63
N GLY A 61 13.03 -11.07 4.81
CA GLY A 61 13.02 -9.65 5.10
C GLY A 61 11.59 -9.16 5.22
N LYS A 62 11.30 -8.45 6.30
CA LYS A 62 9.99 -7.86 6.54
C LYS A 62 10.03 -6.36 6.30
N MET A 63 8.90 -5.83 5.88
CA MET A 63 8.67 -4.39 5.79
C MET A 63 7.40 -3.98 6.54
N THR A 64 7.39 -2.75 7.03
CA THR A 64 6.15 -2.11 7.49
C THR A 64 5.32 -1.65 6.28
N LEU A 65 3.99 -1.71 6.35
CA LEU A 65 3.11 -1.40 5.23
C LEU A 65 3.23 0.06 4.79
N GLN A 66 3.43 0.98 5.73
CA GLN A 66 3.47 2.41 5.46
C GLN A 66 2.25 2.83 4.63
N SER A 67 2.43 3.64 3.58
CA SER A 67 1.35 4.08 2.69
C SER A 67 0.62 2.95 1.94
N ILE A 68 1.11 1.71 1.92
CA ILE A 68 0.35 0.56 1.39
C ILE A 68 -0.93 0.34 2.20
N SER A 69 -0.85 0.57 3.51
CA SER A 69 -1.98 0.40 4.43
C SER A 69 -3.22 1.20 4.04
N LYS A 70 -3.05 2.36 3.38
CA LYS A 70 -4.12 3.26 2.93
C LYS A 70 -5.13 2.57 2.00
N VAL A 71 -4.65 1.66 1.14
CA VAL A 71 -5.53 0.90 0.23
C VAL A 71 -6.38 -0.09 1.02
N LEU A 72 -5.78 -0.72 2.03
CA LEU A 72 -6.43 -1.76 2.84
C LEU A 72 -7.45 -1.13 3.79
N THR A 73 -7.10 -0.02 4.44
CA THR A 73 -8.06 0.68 5.32
C THR A 73 -9.17 1.38 4.55
N LEU A 74 -8.92 1.86 3.33
CA LEU A 74 -9.98 2.29 2.43
C LEU A 74 -10.96 1.15 2.13
N ALA A 75 -10.46 -0.05 1.81
CA ALA A 75 -11.32 -1.21 1.56
C ALA A 75 -12.18 -1.55 2.78
N LEU A 76 -11.57 -1.60 3.97
CA LEU A 76 -12.26 -1.86 5.23
C LEU A 76 -13.39 -0.85 5.48
N VAL A 77 -13.07 0.44 5.41
CA VAL A 77 -14.03 1.51 5.71
C VAL A 77 -15.15 1.58 4.66
N LEU A 78 -14.86 1.32 3.38
CA LEU A 78 -15.89 1.23 2.35
C LEU A 78 -16.88 0.08 2.62
N MET A 79 -16.41 -1.05 3.16
CA MET A 79 -17.30 -2.15 3.57
C MET A 79 -18.16 -1.80 4.78
N GLU A 80 -17.61 -1.05 5.73
CA GLU A 80 -18.32 -0.66 6.96
C GLU A 80 -19.33 0.48 6.74
N LYS A 81 -18.96 1.47 5.91
CA LYS A 81 -19.71 2.74 5.78
C LYS A 81 -20.38 2.94 4.42
N GLY A 82 -19.98 2.20 3.40
CA GLY A 82 -20.46 2.37 2.03
C GLY A 82 -19.81 3.53 1.28
N GLU A 83 -19.90 3.47 -0.05
CA GLU A 83 -19.24 4.41 -0.96
C GLU A 83 -19.66 5.86 -0.73
N ASP A 84 -20.97 6.12 -0.67
CA ASP A 84 -21.51 7.48 -0.58
C ASP A 84 -21.05 8.21 0.68
N HIS A 85 -21.02 7.51 1.81
CA HIS A 85 -20.55 8.08 3.07
C HIS A 85 -19.06 8.39 3.02
N VAL A 86 -18.23 7.43 2.59
CA VAL A 86 -16.77 7.66 2.55
C VAL A 86 -16.44 8.83 1.63
N PHE A 87 -17.02 8.86 0.43
CA PHE A 87 -16.68 9.89 -0.54
C PHE A 87 -17.39 11.22 -0.35
N SER A 88 -18.31 11.36 0.62
CA SER A 88 -18.75 12.68 1.08
C SER A 88 -17.63 13.42 1.80
N TYR A 89 -16.75 12.70 2.52
CA TYR A 89 -15.67 13.26 3.34
C TYR A 89 -14.28 13.22 2.70
N VAL A 90 -14.06 12.39 1.68
CA VAL A 90 -12.80 12.36 0.89
C VAL A 90 -13.14 12.27 -0.60
N GLY A 91 -12.35 12.91 -1.47
CA GLY A 91 -12.57 12.89 -2.91
C GLY A 91 -12.10 11.60 -3.59
N LYS A 92 -12.18 11.60 -4.92
CA LYS A 92 -11.75 10.50 -5.80
C LYS A 92 -10.64 10.89 -6.78
N GLU A 93 -10.24 12.16 -6.79
CA GLU A 93 -9.40 12.73 -7.86
C GLU A 93 -7.91 12.55 -7.56
N PRO A 94 -7.10 12.13 -8.55
CA PRO A 94 -5.65 12.15 -8.41
C PRO A 94 -5.15 13.59 -8.22
N THR A 95 -3.98 13.73 -7.59
CA THR A 95 -3.30 15.02 -7.47
C THR A 95 -1.90 14.91 -8.06
N GLY A 96 -1.48 15.94 -8.80
CA GLY A 96 -0.08 16.10 -9.24
C GLY A 96 0.85 16.68 -8.15
N ASP A 97 0.31 16.99 -6.96
CA ASP A 97 1.11 17.54 -5.86
C ASP A 97 1.65 16.42 -4.97
N PRO A 98 2.77 16.67 -4.26
CA PRO A 98 3.26 15.77 -3.23
C PRO A 98 2.17 15.33 -2.25
N PHE A 99 2.24 14.08 -1.79
CA PHE A 99 1.22 13.44 -0.94
C PHE A 99 1.00 14.11 0.44
N ASN A 100 1.91 15.02 0.80
CA ASN A 100 1.97 15.77 2.05
C ASN A 100 1.64 17.27 1.88
N SER A 101 1.20 17.70 0.69
CA SER A 101 0.88 19.11 0.39
C SER A 101 -0.41 19.58 1.09
N ILE A 102 -0.31 20.69 1.83
CA ILE A 102 -1.45 21.38 2.47
C ILE A 102 -2.16 22.32 1.46
N ALA A 103 -1.45 22.87 0.48
CA ALA A 103 -1.95 23.94 -0.39
C ALA A 103 -3.23 23.56 -1.17
N LYS A 104 -3.37 22.30 -1.59
CA LYS A 104 -4.58 21.82 -2.25
C LYS A 104 -5.75 21.57 -1.32
N LEU A 105 -5.52 21.31 -0.03
CA LEU A 105 -6.60 21.20 0.96
C LEU A 105 -7.26 22.57 1.20
N GLU A 106 -6.46 23.63 1.22
CA GLU A 106 -6.93 25.01 1.44
C GLU A 106 -7.75 25.57 0.27
N THR A 107 -7.43 25.17 -0.96
CA THR A 107 -8.06 25.71 -2.18
C THR A 107 -9.33 24.98 -2.60
N ASN A 108 -9.58 23.77 -2.08
CA ASN A 108 -10.80 23.01 -2.38
C ASN A 108 -12.00 23.47 -1.54
N LYS A 109 -13.19 23.54 -2.17
CA LYS A 109 -14.47 23.81 -1.52
C LYS A 109 -15.51 22.72 -1.90
N PRO A 110 -16.09 21.97 -0.95
CA PRO A 110 -15.76 21.96 0.48
C PRO A 110 -14.30 21.49 0.72
N SER A 111 -13.70 21.95 1.83
CA SER A 111 -12.31 21.66 2.20
C SER A 111 -12.17 20.23 2.70
N LYS A 112 -12.27 19.27 1.76
CA LYS A 112 -12.05 17.85 1.98
C LYS A 112 -10.83 17.36 1.21
N PRO A 113 -10.13 16.31 1.68
CA PRO A 113 -8.99 15.75 0.96
C PRO A 113 -9.39 15.26 -0.44
N LEU A 114 -8.48 15.38 -1.40
CA LEU A 114 -8.74 15.06 -2.81
C LEU A 114 -8.93 13.57 -3.09
N ASN A 115 -8.23 12.71 -2.37
CA ASN A 115 -8.30 11.26 -2.49
C ASN A 115 -7.79 10.57 -1.23
N PRO A 116 -8.12 9.29 -1.01
CA PRO A 116 -7.68 8.54 0.17
C PRO A 116 -6.19 8.15 0.19
N MET A 117 -5.43 8.37 -0.90
CA MET A 117 -4.03 7.95 -0.98
C MET A 117 -3.03 9.01 -0.48
N ILE A 118 -3.46 10.28 -0.38
CA ILE A 118 -2.70 11.35 0.30
C ILE A 118 -2.87 11.28 1.82
N ASN A 119 -1.96 11.88 2.60
CA ASN A 119 -1.98 11.74 4.06
C ASN A 119 -3.28 12.25 4.70
N ALA A 120 -3.77 13.42 4.31
CA ALA A 120 -5.02 13.96 4.83
C ALA A 120 -6.23 13.06 4.52
N GLY A 121 -6.25 12.45 3.32
CA GLY A 121 -7.29 11.49 2.94
C GLY A 121 -7.19 10.20 3.75
N ALA A 122 -5.98 9.70 3.95
CA ALA A 122 -5.75 8.51 4.77
C ALA A 122 -6.14 8.73 6.24
N LEU A 123 -5.84 9.89 6.82
CA LEU A 123 -6.28 10.27 8.17
C LEU A 123 -7.82 10.34 8.25
N THR A 124 -8.46 10.90 7.23
CA THR A 124 -9.94 10.95 7.13
C THR A 124 -10.55 9.55 7.02
N VAL A 125 -9.94 8.64 6.25
CA VAL A 125 -10.38 7.23 6.17
C VAL A 125 -10.15 6.52 7.50
N THR A 126 -8.99 6.73 8.12
CA THR A 126 -8.65 6.13 9.42
C THR A 126 -9.64 6.56 10.49
N HIS A 127 -10.06 7.84 10.46
CA HIS A 127 -11.09 8.39 11.33
C HIS A 127 -12.40 7.59 11.30
N MET A 128 -12.78 7.05 10.14
CA MET A 128 -14.06 6.36 9.95
C MET A 128 -14.07 4.89 10.38
N ILE A 129 -12.91 4.31 10.74
CA ILE A 129 -12.83 2.92 11.20
C ILE A 129 -13.65 2.78 12.48
N GLU A 130 -14.59 1.82 12.47
CA GLU A 130 -15.48 1.60 13.61
C GLU A 130 -14.76 1.09 14.87
N GLY A 131 -15.14 1.63 16.03
CA GLY A 131 -14.71 1.15 17.33
C GLY A 131 -14.67 2.27 18.36
N ALA A 132 -14.73 1.90 19.65
CA ALA A 132 -14.77 2.84 20.76
C ALA A 132 -13.38 3.29 21.25
N SER A 133 -12.31 2.65 20.79
CA SER A 133 -10.94 2.96 21.19
C SER A 133 -9.95 2.69 20.06
N VAL A 134 -8.74 3.28 20.16
CA VAL A 134 -7.61 3.00 19.26
C VAL A 134 -7.33 1.49 19.17
N THR A 135 -7.36 0.79 20.30
CA THR A 135 -7.11 -0.65 20.35
C THR A 135 -8.14 -1.45 19.56
N GLU A 136 -9.43 -1.17 19.75
CA GLU A 136 -10.50 -1.87 19.04
C GLU A 136 -10.42 -1.63 17.53
N ARG A 137 -10.28 -0.37 17.12
CA ARG A 137 -10.15 0.04 15.71
C ARG A 137 -8.93 -0.63 15.06
N PHE A 138 -7.79 -0.63 15.76
CA PHE A 138 -6.58 -1.27 15.26
C PHE A 138 -6.73 -2.80 15.13
N GLN A 139 -7.41 -3.47 16.07
CA GLN A 139 -7.67 -4.91 15.97
C GLN A 139 -8.56 -5.25 14.78
N ARG A 140 -9.51 -4.40 14.39
CA ARG A 140 -10.30 -4.60 13.16
C ARG A 140 -9.41 -4.53 11.91
N VAL A 141 -8.50 -3.56 11.84
CA VAL A 141 -7.52 -3.45 10.75
C VAL A 141 -6.63 -4.70 10.69
N LEU A 142 -6.07 -5.13 11.83
CA LEU A 142 -5.24 -6.33 11.89
C LEU A 142 -6.02 -7.59 11.51
N HIS A 143 -7.25 -7.75 12.00
CA HIS A 143 -8.09 -8.88 11.66
C HIS A 143 -8.31 -8.95 10.14
N PHE A 144 -8.74 -7.84 9.53
CA PHE A 144 -8.96 -7.75 8.10
C PHE A 144 -7.69 -8.11 7.29
N ILE A 145 -6.52 -7.59 7.69
CA ILE A 145 -5.25 -7.91 7.01
C ILE A 145 -4.88 -9.38 7.18
N ARG A 146 -5.06 -9.96 8.37
CA ARG A 146 -4.83 -11.39 8.62
C ARG A 146 -5.73 -12.29 7.78
N GLU A 147 -6.95 -11.86 7.50
CA GLU A 147 -7.85 -12.57 6.58
C GLU A 147 -7.34 -12.54 5.13
N LEU A 148 -6.87 -11.38 4.67
CA LEU A 148 -6.30 -11.22 3.33
C LEU A 148 -5.01 -12.05 3.15
N THR A 149 -4.16 -12.12 4.19
CA THR A 149 -2.89 -12.85 4.16
C THR A 149 -3.01 -14.32 4.54
N GLN A 150 -4.12 -14.74 5.15
CA GLN A 150 -4.23 -16.02 5.88
C GLN A 150 -3.08 -16.27 6.87
N ASN A 151 -2.50 -15.20 7.42
CA ASN A 151 -1.38 -15.28 8.33
C ASN A 151 -1.78 -14.70 9.69
N PRO A 152 -2.10 -15.52 10.71
CA PRO A 152 -2.52 -15.01 12.00
C PRO A 152 -1.40 -14.29 12.77
N ASN A 153 -0.14 -14.45 12.35
CA ASN A 153 1.03 -13.87 13.01
C ASN A 153 1.34 -12.45 12.54
N ILE A 154 0.56 -11.88 11.61
CA ILE A 154 0.71 -10.47 11.23
C ILE A 154 0.51 -9.61 12.47
N GLY A 155 1.50 -8.75 12.73
CA GLY A 155 1.52 -7.78 13.81
C GLY A 155 1.99 -6.44 13.29
N PHE A 156 2.55 -5.62 14.17
CA PHE A 156 3.15 -4.35 13.81
C PHE A 156 4.48 -4.17 14.52
N ASN A 157 5.33 -3.31 13.95
CA ASN A 157 6.62 -2.97 14.50
C ASN A 157 6.45 -1.82 15.51
N GLU A 158 6.59 -2.11 16.80
CA GLU A 158 6.38 -1.12 17.88
C GLU A 158 7.36 0.05 17.80
N ASP A 159 8.61 -0.21 17.41
CA ASP A 159 9.63 0.83 17.27
C ASP A 159 9.26 1.80 16.14
N VAL A 160 8.83 1.29 14.98
CA VAL A 160 8.35 2.13 13.88
C VAL A 160 7.09 2.89 14.28
N ALA A 161 6.12 2.24 14.92
CA ALA A 161 4.90 2.92 15.36
C ALA A 161 5.18 4.08 16.31
N ARG A 162 6.10 3.87 17.27
CA ARG A 162 6.54 4.92 18.22
C ARG A 162 7.29 6.04 17.52
N SER A 163 8.20 5.71 16.60
CA SER A 163 8.95 6.71 15.83
C SER A 163 8.04 7.56 14.95
N GLU A 164 7.09 6.95 14.24
CA GLU A 164 6.08 7.66 13.45
C GLU A 164 5.24 8.59 14.34
N TYR A 165 4.71 8.08 15.47
CA TYR A 165 3.92 8.88 16.40
C TYR A 165 4.66 10.11 16.93
N ASN A 166 5.93 9.94 17.32
CA ASN A 166 6.74 11.01 17.90
C ASN A 166 7.16 12.09 16.88
N THR A 167 7.17 11.77 15.58
CA THR A 167 7.63 12.68 14.51
C THR A 167 6.50 13.17 13.61
N ALA A 168 5.25 12.84 13.94
CA ALA A 168 4.06 13.10 13.13
C ALA A 168 3.55 14.56 13.13
N ASP A 169 4.40 15.58 13.29
CA ASP A 169 3.98 16.99 13.37
C ASP A 169 3.14 17.44 12.16
N LEU A 170 3.54 17.03 10.95
CA LEU A 170 2.79 17.34 9.74
C LEU A 170 1.41 16.65 9.74
N ASN A 171 1.34 15.39 10.16
CA ASN A 171 0.06 14.69 10.24
C ASN A 171 -0.83 15.28 11.35
N ARG A 172 -0.27 15.74 12.48
CA ARG A 172 -1.01 16.49 13.51
C ARG A 172 -1.57 17.79 12.94
N SER A 173 -0.75 18.55 12.20
CA SER A 173 -1.19 19.78 11.53
C SER A 173 -2.35 19.51 10.56
N LEU A 174 -2.25 18.48 9.73
CA LEU A 174 -3.31 18.04 8.83
C LEU A 174 -4.58 17.64 9.60
N SER A 175 -4.45 16.89 10.70
CA SER A 175 -5.60 16.48 11.53
C SER A 175 -6.30 17.69 12.15
N TYR A 176 -5.58 18.66 12.71
CA TYR A 176 -6.19 19.89 13.22
C TYR A 176 -6.89 20.69 12.11
N PHE A 177 -6.29 20.76 10.92
CA PHE A 177 -6.94 21.37 9.75
C PHE A 177 -8.26 20.66 9.40
N LEU A 178 -8.24 19.33 9.29
CA LEU A 178 -9.44 18.54 9.01
C LEU A 178 -10.52 18.70 10.09
N LYS A 179 -10.12 18.81 11.36
CA LYS A 179 -11.01 19.03 12.50
C LYS A 179 -11.67 20.41 12.46
N GLN A 180 -10.90 21.45 12.13
CA GLN A 180 -11.41 22.81 11.91
C GLN A 180 -12.48 22.86 10.81
N HIS A 181 -12.37 22.02 9.80
CA HIS A 181 -13.31 21.91 8.69
C HIS A 181 -14.40 20.83 8.89
N HIS A 182 -14.51 20.25 10.09
CA HIS A 182 -15.49 19.21 10.43
C HIS A 182 -15.43 17.95 9.55
N VAL A 183 -14.28 17.68 8.92
CA VAL A 183 -14.04 16.44 8.17
C VAL A 183 -13.77 15.27 9.12
N ILE A 184 -13.08 15.56 10.23
CA ILE A 184 -12.92 14.63 11.35
C ILE A 184 -13.49 15.25 12.63
N ASN A 185 -13.93 14.40 13.55
CA ASN A 185 -14.43 14.84 14.85
C ASN A 185 -13.99 13.89 15.98
N GLU A 186 -12.67 13.68 16.12
CA GLU A 186 -12.09 12.90 17.22
C GLU A 186 -10.88 13.61 17.84
N ASP A 187 -10.31 13.00 18.88
CA ASP A 187 -9.04 13.45 19.44
C ASP A 187 -7.90 13.26 18.42
N VAL A 188 -7.05 14.27 18.27
CA VAL A 188 -5.99 14.24 17.25
C VAL A 188 -4.92 13.22 17.63
N GLU A 189 -4.55 13.10 18.90
CA GLU A 189 -3.49 12.19 19.31
C GLU A 189 -3.95 10.72 19.20
N GLU A 190 -5.21 10.42 19.52
CA GLU A 190 -5.77 9.08 19.30
C GLU A 190 -5.78 8.69 17.80
N LEU A 191 -6.14 9.62 16.91
CA LEU A 191 -6.10 9.40 15.46
C LEU A 191 -4.66 9.16 14.96
N ILE A 192 -3.71 9.96 15.44
CA ILE A 192 -2.29 9.80 15.08
C ILE A 192 -1.74 8.48 15.62
N GLU A 193 -2.11 8.06 16.84
CA GLU A 193 -1.71 6.76 17.39
C GLU A 193 -2.22 5.60 16.52
N LEU A 194 -3.49 5.63 16.14
CA LEU A 194 -4.09 4.61 15.28
C LEU A 194 -3.41 4.57 13.91
N TYR A 195 -3.24 5.73 13.26
CA TYR A 195 -2.62 5.82 11.95
C TYR A 195 -1.15 5.37 11.96
N SER A 196 -0.39 5.71 13.00
CA SER A 196 1.00 5.25 13.17
C SER A 196 1.08 3.73 13.34
N LYS A 197 0.19 3.13 14.14
CA LYS A 197 0.10 1.66 14.27
C LYS A 197 -0.27 1.00 12.95
N GLN A 198 -1.22 1.57 12.20
CA GLN A 198 -1.61 1.11 10.87
C GLN A 198 -0.43 1.11 9.89
N CYS A 199 0.36 2.19 9.84
CA CYS A 199 1.55 2.28 8.98
C CYS A 199 2.63 1.28 9.39
N ALA A 200 2.73 0.96 10.68
CA ALA A 200 3.73 0.07 11.23
C ALA A 200 3.40 -1.43 11.12
N ILE A 201 2.24 -1.81 10.57
CA ILE A 201 1.88 -3.23 10.35
C ILE A 201 2.97 -3.88 9.50
N GLU A 202 3.54 -4.99 9.96
CA GLU A 202 4.75 -5.58 9.38
C GLU A 202 4.45 -6.93 8.73
N MET A 203 4.97 -7.15 7.52
CA MET A 203 4.79 -8.38 6.75
C MET A 203 5.91 -8.61 5.74
N ASP A 204 5.96 -9.78 5.12
CA ASP A 204 6.94 -10.10 4.06
C ASP A 204 6.37 -9.88 2.65
N SER A 205 7.20 -10.12 1.62
CA SER A 205 6.79 -9.99 0.22
C SER A 205 5.73 -11.02 -0.21
N GLN A 206 5.66 -12.18 0.46
CA GLN A 206 4.69 -13.24 0.15
C GLN A 206 3.31 -12.88 0.70
N ASP A 207 3.24 -12.38 1.93
CA ASP A 207 2.02 -11.82 2.54
C ASP A 207 1.45 -10.74 1.62
N LEU A 208 2.31 -9.83 1.13
CA LEU A 208 1.91 -8.74 0.25
C LEU A 208 1.42 -9.22 -1.12
N ALA A 209 2.09 -10.22 -1.71
CA ALA A 209 1.68 -10.85 -2.97
C ALA A 209 0.30 -11.50 -2.83
N ARG A 210 0.01 -12.12 -1.68
CA ARG A 210 -1.30 -12.72 -1.42
C ARG A 210 -2.41 -11.68 -1.35
N ILE A 211 -2.20 -10.58 -0.63
CA ILE A 211 -3.15 -9.45 -0.61
C ILE A 211 -3.40 -8.93 -2.03
N GLY A 212 -2.33 -8.73 -2.81
CA GLY A 212 -2.42 -8.33 -4.21
C GLY A 212 -3.25 -9.31 -5.05
N CYS A 213 -3.17 -10.62 -4.77
CA CYS A 213 -3.93 -11.63 -5.49
C CYS A 213 -5.42 -11.58 -5.16
N VAL A 214 -5.78 -11.35 -3.90
CA VAL A 214 -7.19 -11.14 -3.51
C VAL A 214 -7.78 -9.94 -4.25
N LEU A 215 -7.07 -8.80 -4.30
CA LEU A 215 -7.50 -7.62 -5.06
C LEU A 215 -7.59 -7.90 -6.58
N ALA A 216 -6.61 -8.62 -7.12
CA ALA A 216 -6.60 -9.04 -8.52
C ALA A 216 -7.84 -9.88 -8.88
N MET A 217 -8.32 -10.72 -7.96
CA MET A 217 -9.51 -11.56 -8.07
C MET A 217 -10.80 -10.87 -7.57
N ASN A 218 -10.87 -9.54 -7.69
CA ASN A 218 -12.03 -8.74 -7.28
C ASN A 218 -12.45 -9.01 -5.83
N GLY A 219 -11.47 -9.12 -4.93
CA GLY A 219 -11.66 -9.25 -3.50
C GLY A 219 -12.02 -10.66 -3.02
N LYS A 220 -12.02 -11.64 -3.91
CA LYS A 220 -12.27 -13.05 -3.57
C LYS A 220 -10.95 -13.80 -3.39
N ASP A 221 -10.81 -14.50 -2.28
CA ASP A 221 -9.76 -15.50 -2.12
C ASP A 221 -10.23 -16.81 -2.77
N LEU A 222 -9.65 -17.17 -3.91
CA LEU A 222 -10.05 -18.37 -4.65
C LEU A 222 -9.61 -19.67 -3.97
N LEU A 223 -8.63 -19.62 -3.07
CA LEU A 223 -8.19 -20.81 -2.34
C LEU A 223 -9.23 -21.23 -1.29
N THR A 224 -9.80 -20.26 -0.56
CA THR A 224 -10.85 -20.53 0.44
C THR A 224 -12.26 -20.39 -0.10
N GLY A 225 -12.42 -19.76 -1.26
CA GLY A 225 -13.72 -19.41 -1.84
C GLY A 225 -14.39 -18.20 -1.17
N LYS A 226 -13.77 -17.59 -0.16
CA LYS A 226 -14.34 -16.47 0.61
C LYS A 226 -14.29 -15.16 -0.19
N GLN A 227 -15.41 -14.45 -0.25
CA GLN A 227 -15.45 -13.05 -0.69
C GLN A 227 -15.01 -12.17 0.50
N ILE A 228 -13.76 -11.70 0.50
CA ILE A 228 -13.20 -10.90 1.60
C ILE A 228 -13.52 -9.42 1.40
N ILE A 229 -13.36 -8.92 0.18
CA ILE A 229 -13.70 -7.53 -0.21
C ILE A 229 -14.76 -7.62 -1.32
N PRO A 230 -15.90 -6.92 -1.25
CA PRO A 230 -16.84 -6.83 -2.38
C PRO A 230 -16.16 -6.39 -3.69
N GLY A 231 -16.62 -6.93 -4.82
CA GLY A 231 -15.92 -6.76 -6.11
C GLY A 231 -15.89 -5.31 -6.63
N ASP A 232 -16.93 -4.53 -6.33
CA ASP A 232 -17.03 -3.10 -6.56
C ASP A 232 -16.02 -2.30 -5.73
N ILE A 233 -15.85 -2.64 -4.45
CA ILE A 233 -14.85 -2.04 -3.57
C ILE A 233 -13.43 -2.42 -4.02
N ALA A 234 -13.19 -3.69 -4.37
CA ALA A 234 -11.90 -4.13 -4.90
C ALA A 234 -11.54 -3.40 -6.21
N ARG A 235 -12.53 -3.09 -7.05
CA ARG A 235 -12.35 -2.25 -8.24
C ARG A 235 -11.93 -0.83 -7.86
N ILE A 236 -12.59 -0.19 -6.88
CA ILE A 236 -12.22 1.14 -6.38
C ILE A 236 -10.77 1.16 -5.87
N CYS A 237 -10.39 0.19 -5.05
CA CYS A 237 -9.02 0.05 -4.55
C CYS A 237 -8.00 -0.03 -5.69
N LYS A 238 -8.23 -0.91 -6.68
CA LYS A 238 -7.36 -1.03 -7.85
C LYS A 238 -7.30 0.25 -8.67
N THR A 239 -8.40 0.99 -8.81
CA THR A 239 -8.40 2.29 -9.51
C THR A 239 -7.48 3.28 -8.80
N PHE A 240 -7.56 3.41 -7.47
CA PHE A 240 -6.62 4.28 -6.72
C PHE A 240 -5.17 3.81 -6.78
N MET A 241 -4.93 2.49 -6.83
CA MET A 241 -3.60 1.94 -7.04
C MET A 241 -3.05 2.35 -8.43
N VAL A 242 -3.89 2.44 -9.46
CA VAL A 242 -3.45 2.94 -10.78
C VAL A 242 -3.20 4.44 -10.76
N THR A 243 -4.12 5.24 -10.22
CA THR A 243 -4.10 6.69 -10.39
C THR A 243 -3.23 7.42 -9.37
N CYS A 244 -3.06 6.85 -8.17
CA CYS A 244 -2.42 7.50 -7.02
C CYS A 244 -1.42 6.59 -6.30
N GLY A 245 -1.11 5.42 -6.87
CA GLY A 245 -0.46 4.34 -6.13
C GLY A 245 1.05 4.50 -5.90
N MET A 246 1.73 5.16 -6.84
CA MET A 246 3.19 5.28 -6.91
C MET A 246 3.64 6.74 -6.69
N TYR A 247 2.95 7.47 -5.82
CA TYR A 247 3.15 8.90 -5.57
C TYR A 247 3.11 9.70 -6.89
N ASN A 248 4.03 10.65 -7.07
CA ASN A 248 4.17 11.48 -8.27
C ASN A 248 4.61 10.68 -9.51
N ALA A 249 4.95 9.39 -9.38
CA ALA A 249 5.29 8.52 -10.51
C ALA A 249 4.09 7.74 -11.08
N SER A 250 2.88 7.88 -10.52
CA SER A 250 1.74 7.01 -10.87
C SER A 250 1.38 7.02 -12.36
N GLY A 251 1.40 8.19 -13.02
CA GLY A 251 1.12 8.30 -14.45
C GLY A 251 2.18 7.64 -15.35
N GLU A 252 3.46 7.91 -15.07
CA GLU A 252 4.58 7.29 -15.77
C GLU A 252 4.61 5.77 -15.57
N PHE A 253 4.36 5.33 -14.34
CA PHE A 253 4.29 3.91 -13.98
C PHE A 253 3.14 3.18 -14.70
N ALA A 254 1.96 3.81 -14.81
CA ALA A 254 0.84 3.23 -15.54
C ALA A 254 1.15 3.03 -17.03
N ILE A 255 1.91 3.93 -17.65
CA ILE A 255 2.33 3.82 -19.05
C ILE A 255 3.38 2.72 -19.23
N ASN A 256 4.39 2.69 -18.37
CA ASN A 256 5.56 1.81 -18.54
C ASN A 256 5.31 0.37 -18.04
N VAL A 257 4.51 0.21 -16.98
CA VAL A 257 4.29 -1.08 -16.30
C VAL A 257 2.85 -1.55 -16.45
N GLY A 258 1.88 -0.66 -16.25
CA GLY A 258 0.45 -0.97 -16.41
C GLY A 258 -0.11 -1.97 -15.40
N ILE A 259 0.49 -2.07 -14.21
CA ILE A 259 -0.01 -2.91 -13.11
C ILE A 259 -0.60 -1.99 -12.04
N PRO A 260 -1.83 -2.21 -11.54
CA PRO A 260 -2.30 -1.54 -10.32
C PRO A 260 -1.31 -1.81 -9.17
N ALA A 261 -0.66 -0.78 -8.65
CA ALA A 261 0.34 -0.94 -7.58
C ALA A 261 0.21 0.10 -6.46
N LYS A 262 0.69 -0.22 -5.26
CA LYS A 262 0.86 0.75 -4.18
C LYS A 262 2.21 0.56 -3.51
N SER A 263 2.99 1.63 -3.40
CA SER A 263 4.27 1.64 -2.70
C SER A 263 4.17 2.15 -1.25
N GLY A 264 5.15 1.77 -0.44
CA GLY A 264 5.39 2.29 0.90
C GLY A 264 6.87 2.71 1.06
N VAL A 265 7.13 3.73 1.88
CA VAL A 265 8.48 4.26 2.14
C VAL A 265 9.38 3.31 2.92
N SER A 266 8.87 2.15 3.34
CA SER A 266 9.67 1.04 3.84
C SER A 266 10.33 0.23 2.72
N GLY A 267 10.06 0.56 1.45
CA GLY A 267 10.53 -0.22 0.30
C GLY A 267 9.54 -1.27 -0.22
N GLY A 268 8.36 -1.38 0.40
CA GLY A 268 7.31 -2.29 -0.04
C GLY A 268 6.63 -1.83 -1.33
N ILE A 269 6.29 -2.76 -2.23
CA ILE A 269 5.37 -2.52 -3.35
C ILE A 269 4.37 -3.67 -3.47
N MET A 270 3.08 -3.35 -3.42
CA MET A 270 1.97 -4.27 -3.63
C MET A 270 1.43 -4.12 -5.05
N GLY A 271 1.43 -5.17 -5.85
CA GLY A 271 0.86 -5.22 -7.19
C GLY A 271 -0.35 -6.15 -7.29
N ALA A 272 -1.38 -5.75 -8.02
CA ALA A 272 -2.59 -6.54 -8.25
C ALA A 272 -2.90 -6.61 -9.74
N VAL A 273 -2.52 -7.70 -10.42
CA VAL A 273 -2.72 -7.88 -11.87
C VAL A 273 -4.11 -8.46 -12.12
N PRO A 274 -5.09 -7.68 -12.64
CA PRO A 274 -6.48 -8.10 -12.71
C PRO A 274 -6.67 -9.44 -13.41
N GLY A 275 -7.37 -10.38 -12.76
CA GLY A 275 -7.64 -11.71 -13.30
C GLY A 275 -6.43 -12.64 -13.43
N LYS A 276 -5.22 -12.22 -13.02
CA LYS A 276 -4.00 -13.03 -13.19
C LYS A 276 -3.29 -13.41 -11.89
N CYS A 277 -2.82 -12.45 -11.10
CA CYS A 277 -1.98 -12.71 -9.93
C CYS A 277 -1.80 -11.48 -9.04
N GLY A 278 -1.31 -11.70 -7.83
CA GLY A 278 -0.74 -10.67 -6.97
C GLY A 278 0.79 -10.69 -6.97
N ILE A 279 1.39 -9.54 -6.73
CA ILE A 279 2.84 -9.36 -6.64
C ILE A 279 3.15 -8.60 -5.35
N GLY A 280 4.15 -9.05 -4.62
CA GLY A 280 4.65 -8.37 -3.44
C GLY A 280 6.15 -8.22 -3.57
N ILE A 281 6.67 -7.03 -3.28
CA ILE A 281 8.08 -6.72 -3.39
C ILE A 281 8.51 -5.99 -2.12
N TYR A 282 9.71 -6.29 -1.66
CA TYR A 282 10.43 -5.51 -0.66
C TYR A 282 11.78 -5.13 -1.24
N GLY A 283 12.08 -3.83 -1.32
CA GLY A 283 13.43 -3.35 -1.62
C GLY A 283 13.68 -2.01 -0.94
N ALA A 284 14.60 -1.98 0.02
CA ALA A 284 14.75 -0.85 0.95
C ALA A 284 15.29 0.44 0.30
N ALA A 285 16.05 0.34 -0.81
CA ALA A 285 16.60 1.49 -1.52
C ALA A 285 15.54 2.21 -2.36
N LEU A 286 15.24 3.46 -2.00
CA LEU A 286 14.22 4.31 -2.59
C LEU A 286 14.79 5.35 -3.55
N ASP A 287 14.01 5.73 -4.55
CA ASP A 287 14.25 6.91 -5.39
C ASP A 287 13.84 8.21 -4.68
N GLU A 288 14.11 9.34 -5.31
CA GLU A 288 13.71 10.67 -4.81
C GLU A 288 12.18 10.85 -4.66
N LYS A 289 11.38 9.96 -5.28
CA LYS A 289 9.91 9.96 -5.21
C LYS A 289 9.39 9.04 -4.09
N GLY A 290 10.27 8.36 -3.35
CA GLY A 290 9.93 7.47 -2.24
C GLY A 290 9.50 6.05 -2.66
N ASN A 291 9.87 5.61 -3.86
CA ASN A 291 9.57 4.26 -4.35
C ASN A 291 10.84 3.40 -4.44
N SER A 292 10.72 2.10 -4.17
CA SER A 292 11.84 1.16 -4.30
C SER A 292 12.39 1.12 -5.74
N VAL A 293 13.65 1.52 -5.93
CA VAL A 293 14.30 1.60 -7.25
C VAL A 293 14.36 0.22 -7.90
N ALA A 294 14.94 -0.74 -7.19
CA ALA A 294 15.06 -2.11 -7.66
C ALA A 294 13.69 -2.79 -7.74
N GLY A 295 12.76 -2.45 -6.85
CA GLY A 295 11.40 -2.97 -6.89
C GLY A 295 10.61 -2.55 -8.12
N ILE A 296 10.71 -1.27 -8.52
CA ILE A 296 10.14 -0.80 -9.80
C ILE A 296 10.76 -1.56 -10.97
N LYS A 297 12.08 -1.77 -10.95
CA LYS A 297 12.76 -2.50 -12.02
C LYS A 297 12.26 -3.94 -12.17
N ILE A 298 12.02 -4.62 -11.06
CA ILE A 298 11.39 -5.95 -11.07
C ILE A 298 10.02 -5.89 -11.75
N LEU A 299 9.17 -4.91 -11.40
CA LEU A 299 7.84 -4.79 -12.00
C LEU A 299 7.89 -4.51 -13.50
N GLU A 300 8.79 -3.64 -13.97
CA GLU A 300 9.01 -3.40 -15.40
C GLU A 300 9.38 -4.70 -16.14
N MET A 301 10.35 -5.45 -15.59
CA MET A 301 10.81 -6.70 -16.19
C MET A 301 9.70 -7.76 -16.18
N MET A 302 8.96 -7.90 -15.08
CA MET A 302 7.82 -8.82 -14.98
C MET A 302 6.69 -8.44 -15.94
N ALA A 303 6.34 -7.16 -16.04
CA ALA A 303 5.31 -6.66 -16.94
C ALA A 303 5.64 -7.00 -18.39
N LYS A 304 6.89 -6.81 -18.80
CA LYS A 304 7.39 -7.15 -20.14
C LYS A 304 7.46 -8.67 -20.37
N LYS A 305 8.10 -9.41 -19.46
CA LYS A 305 8.36 -10.86 -19.59
C LYS A 305 7.07 -11.68 -19.57
N TYR A 306 6.11 -11.30 -18.74
CA TYR A 306 4.88 -12.08 -18.48
C TYR A 306 3.61 -11.42 -19.03
N SER A 307 3.74 -10.30 -19.75
CA SER A 307 2.62 -9.55 -20.35
C SER A 307 1.54 -9.18 -19.32
N LEU A 308 1.95 -8.57 -18.20
CA LEU A 308 1.10 -8.30 -17.04
C LEU A 308 0.37 -6.96 -17.08
N SER A 309 0.66 -6.08 -18.04
CA SER A 309 -0.06 -4.81 -18.14
C SER A 309 -1.56 -5.05 -18.33
N MET A 310 -2.37 -4.32 -17.56
CA MET A 310 -3.83 -4.31 -17.65
C MET A 310 -4.36 -3.61 -18.90
N PHE A 311 -3.49 -2.88 -19.61
CA PHE A 311 -3.81 -2.17 -20.85
C PHE A 311 -3.46 -2.99 -22.10
N ASN A 312 -2.89 -4.18 -21.93
CA ASN A 312 -2.68 -5.10 -23.04
C ASN A 312 -4.03 -5.65 -23.52
N LEU A 313 -4.21 -5.65 -24.84
CA LEU A 313 -5.39 -6.23 -25.54
C LEU A 313 -5.46 -7.75 -25.38
#